data_AF-A0A117M3H0-F1
#
_entry.id   AF-A0A117M3H0-F1
#
_cell.length_a   1.000
_cell.length_b   1.000
_cell.length_c   1.000
_cell.angle_alpha   90.00
_cell.angle_beta   90.00
_cell.angle_gamma   90.00
#
_symmetry.space_group_name_H-M   'P 1'
#
loop_
_entity.id
_entity.type
_entity.pdbx_description
1 polymer ?
#
loop_
_entity_poly.entity_id
_entity_poly.type
_entity_poly.pdbx_seq_one_letter_code
_entity_poly.pdbx_strand_id
1 'polypeptide(L)' 'QYVARVALFLEYLDPDVVIQRLVGKGPQENLLFCNWGTSWWLVKQKIEDYLERYDLYQGKRFEYLNGKAVRGLAD' A
#
# COMPACT_ATOMS: atom_id res chain seq x y z
N GLN A 1 -5.10 2.48 -11.83
CA GLN A 1 -4.93 3.63 -10.91
C GLN A 1 -4.94 3.21 -9.44
N TYR A 2 -5.95 2.49 -8.94
CA TYR A 2 -6.03 2.06 -7.52
C TYR A 2 -4.80 1.30 -7.03
N VAL A 3 -4.39 0.24 -7.73
CA VAL A 3 -3.22 -0.60 -7.37
C VAL A 3 -1.96 0.25 -7.19
N ALA A 4 -1.67 1.13 -8.13
CA ALA A 4 -0.48 1.99 -8.07
C ALA A 4 -0.51 2.95 -6.86
N ARG A 5 -1.70 3.44 -6.46
CA ARG A 5 -1.85 4.26 -5.25
C ARG A 5 -1.62 3.46 -3.97
N VAL A 6 -2.10 2.22 -3.92
CA VAL A 6 -1.86 1.33 -2.79
C VAL A 6 -0.36 1.02 -2.69
N ALA A 7 0.29 0.67 -3.79
CA ALA A 7 1.73 0.44 -3.82
C ALA A 7 2.52 1.66 -3.33
N LEU A 8 2.18 2.85 -3.83
CA LEU A 8 2.80 4.10 -3.39
C LEU A 8 2.62 4.34 -1.89
N PHE A 9 1.41 4.10 -1.36
CA PHE A 9 1.16 4.21 0.08
C PHE A 9 2.04 3.24 0.88
N LEU A 10 2.15 1.98 0.44
CA LEU A 10 2.98 0.97 1.10
C LEU A 10 4.46 1.37 1.10
N GLU A 11 4.99 1.88 -0.02
CA GLU A 11 6.39 2.35 -0.10
C GLU A 11 6.72 3.39 0.98
N TYR A 12 5.77 4.24 1.36
CA TYR A 12 5.95 5.25 2.41
C TYR A 12 5.50 4.79 3.80
N LEU A 13 4.85 3.65 3.94
CA LEU A 13 4.44 3.14 5.24
C LEU A 13 5.67 2.66 6.01
N ASP A 14 5.70 2.95 7.31
CA ASP A 14 6.70 2.43 8.25
C ASP A 14 6.85 0.90 8.10
N PRO A 15 8.06 0.36 7.89
CA PRO A 15 8.27 -1.08 7.74
C PRO A 15 7.84 -1.89 8.98
N ASP A 16 7.79 -1.28 10.16
CA ASP A 16 7.39 -1.95 11.40
C ASP A 16 5.86 -2.01 11.60
N VAL A 17 5.08 -1.33 10.75
CA VAL A 17 3.61 -1.37 10.81
C VAL A 17 3.08 -2.66 10.18
N VAL A 18 2.35 -3.44 10.97
CA VAL A 18 1.65 -4.63 10.47
C VAL A 18 0.29 -4.23 9.86
N ILE A 19 0.08 -4.59 8.59
CA ILE A 19 -1.21 -4.40 7.92
C ILE A 19 -2.09 -5.63 8.15
N GLN A 20 -3.12 -5.48 8.98
CA GLN A 20 -4.07 -6.56 9.27
C GLN A 20 -4.92 -6.94 8.04
N ARG A 21 -5.31 -5.96 7.21
CA ARG A 21 -6.15 -6.18 6.03
C ARG A 21 -5.89 -5.13 4.95
N LEU A 22 -5.44 -5.57 3.78
CA LEU A 22 -5.11 -4.68 2.66
C LEU A 22 -6.33 -4.28 1.82
N VAL A 23 -7.35 -5.15 1.72
CA VAL A 23 -8.54 -4.93 0.91
C VAL A 23 -9.77 -5.43 1.69
N GLY A 24 -10.87 -4.69 1.64
CA GLY A 24 -12.16 -5.05 2.26
C GLY A 24 -13.28 -5.22 1.23
N LYS A 25 -14.38 -5.87 1.62
CA LYS A 25 -15.61 -5.97 0.82
C LYS A 25 -16.63 -4.96 1.33
N GLY A 26 -17.08 -4.06 0.46
CA GLY A 26 -18.15 -3.12 0.78
C GLY A 26 -19.55 -3.66 0.40
N PRO A 27 -20.63 -3.20 1.06
CA PRO A 27 -22.00 -3.65 0.80
C PRO A 27 -22.51 -3.21 -0.58
N GLN A 28 -23.26 -4.10 -1.25
CA GLN A 28 -23.68 -3.96 -2.67
C GLN A 28 -24.47 -2.70 -3.00
N GLU A 29 -25.17 -2.19 -2.02
CA GLU A 29 -26.31 -1.31 -2.24
C GLU A 29 -25.97 0.17 -2.01
N ASN A 30 -24.77 0.50 -1.54
CA ASN A 30 -24.41 1.86 -1.07
C ASN A 30 -23.07 2.41 -1.61
N LEU A 31 -22.53 1.88 -2.72
CA LEU A 31 -21.24 2.33 -3.24
C LEU A 31 -21.37 2.89 -4.67
N LEU A 32 -21.05 4.18 -4.82
CA LEU A 32 -21.02 4.93 -6.09
C LEU A 32 -20.12 4.28 -7.15
N PHE A 33 -19.06 3.61 -6.71
CA PHE A 33 -18.19 2.77 -7.55
C PHE A 33 -17.78 1.54 -6.76
N CYS A 34 -17.96 0.37 -7.35
CA CYS A 34 -17.40 -0.87 -6.84
C CYS A 34 -17.04 -1.77 -8.01
N ASN A 35 -15.92 -2.47 -7.90
CA ASN A 35 -15.60 -3.57 -8.81
C ASN A 35 -16.49 -4.78 -8.47
N TRP A 36 -17.80 -4.68 -8.72
CA TRP A 36 -18.85 -5.65 -8.35
C TRP A 36 -18.70 -7.08 -8.91
N GLY A 37 -17.60 -7.37 -9.63
CA GLY A 37 -17.25 -8.72 -10.10
C GLY A 37 -15.82 -9.15 -9.79
N THR A 38 -15.01 -8.31 -9.13
CA THR A 38 -13.62 -8.66 -8.79
C THR A 38 -13.57 -9.21 -7.39
N SER A 39 -13.26 -10.51 -7.27
CA SER A 39 -12.96 -11.13 -5.97
C SER A 39 -11.94 -10.27 -5.21
N TRP A 40 -12.17 -10.05 -3.92
CA TRP A 40 -11.21 -9.41 -3.01
C TRP A 40 -9.80 -9.99 -3.19
N TRP A 41 -9.72 -11.30 -3.42
CA TRP A 41 -8.49 -12.02 -3.68
C TRP A 41 -7.79 -11.55 -4.96
N LEU A 42 -8.53 -11.27 -6.03
CA LEU A 42 -7.95 -10.77 -7.29
C LEU A 42 -7.43 -9.34 -7.14
N VAL A 43 -8.05 -8.50 -6.29
CA VAL A 43 -7.50 -7.17 -5.99
C VAL A 43 -6.19 -7.28 -5.22
N LYS A 44 -6.14 -8.16 -4.21
CA LYS A 44 -4.92 -8.46 -3.45
C LYS A 44 -3.80 -8.94 -4.39
N GLN A 45 -4.08 -9.94 -5.23
CA GLN A 45 -3.13 -10.45 -6.21
C GLN A 45 -2.59 -9.34 -7.11
N LYS A 46 -3.46 -8.49 -7.67
CA LYS A 46 -3.03 -7.38 -8.52
C LYS A 46 -2.09 -6.40 -7.80
N ILE A 47 -2.25 -6.23 -6.49
CA ILE A 47 -1.32 -5.40 -5.69
C ILE A 47 0.00 -6.12 -5.52
N GLU A 48 -0.01 -7.39 -5.14
CA GLU A 48 1.20 -8.21 -4.97
C GLU A 48 2.01 -8.31 -6.27
N ASP A 49 1.37 -8.66 -7.39
CA ASP A 49 2.00 -8.72 -8.72
C ASP A 49 2.60 -7.38 -9.13
N TYR A 50 1.96 -6.26 -8.78
CA TYR A 50 2.47 -4.93 -9.09
C TYR A 50 3.69 -4.60 -8.22
N LEU A 51 3.67 -4.95 -6.94
CA LEU A 51 4.82 -4.77 -6.06
C LEU A 51 6.02 -5.58 -6.58
N GLU A 52 5.83 -6.87 -6.86
CA GLU A 52 6.89 -7.74 -7.39
C GLU A 52 7.43 -7.24 -8.73
N ARG A 53 6.55 -6.93 -9.68
CA ARG A 53 6.94 -6.49 -11.03
C ARG A 53 7.82 -5.25 -11.04
N TYR A 54 7.61 -4.35 -10.08
CA TYR A 54 8.33 -3.08 -9.98
C TYR A 54 9.34 -3.06 -8.83
N ASP A 55 9.62 -4.21 -8.21
CA ASP A 55 10.54 -4.35 -7.07
C ASP A 55 10.17 -3.41 -5.90
N LEU A 56 8.88 -3.21 -5.66
CA LEU A 56 8.38 -2.32 -4.60
C LEU A 56 8.08 -3.14 -3.34
N TYR A 57 8.32 -2.54 -2.18
CA TYR A 57 8.04 -3.16 -0.89
C TYR A 57 7.69 -2.09 0.14
N GLN A 58 7.05 -2.51 1.24
CA GLN A 58 6.65 -1.62 2.32
C GLN A 58 7.88 -0.91 2.90
N GLY A 59 7.79 0.40 3.06
CA GLY A 59 8.89 1.19 3.63
C GLY A 59 10.06 1.44 2.70
N LYS A 60 9.99 1.08 1.40
CA LYS A 60 11.03 1.39 0.41
C LYS A 60 11.43 2.88 0.37
N ARG A 61 10.52 3.78 0.77
CA ARG A 61 10.71 5.24 0.83
C ARG A 61 10.47 5.81 2.23
N PHE A 62 10.50 4.99 3.28
CA PHE A 62 10.37 5.43 4.67
C PHE A 62 11.65 6.10 5.18
N GLU A 63 12.02 7.22 4.54
CA GLU A 63 13.19 8.03 4.92
C GLU A 63 12.79 9.46 5.32
N TYR A 64 11.52 9.73 5.59
CA TYR A 64 11.01 11.10 5.82
C TYR A 64 11.02 11.57 7.27
N LEU A 65 10.99 10.65 8.27
CA LEU A 65 11.05 11.03 9.69
C LEU A 65 12.49 11.21 10.19
N ASN A 66 13.42 10.36 9.73
CA ASN A 66 14.84 10.38 10.10
C ASN A 66 15.73 10.37 8.84
N GLY A 67 15.36 11.19 7.87
CA GLY A 67 16.03 11.27 6.58
C GLY A 67 17.49 11.70 6.67
N LYS A 68 18.23 11.52 5.58
CA LYS A 68 19.68 11.85 5.49
C LYS A 68 20.02 13.25 5.99
N ALA A 69 19.10 14.21 5.87
CA ALA A 69 19.30 15.60 6.29
C ALA A 69 19.25 15.81 7.82
N VAL A 70 18.62 14.92 8.59
CA VAL A 70 18.38 15.11 10.04
C VAL A 70 18.91 13.97 10.91
N ARG A 71 19.40 12.88 10.30
CA ARG A 71 19.84 11.64 10.97
C ARG A 71 21.04 11.79 11.94
N GLY A 72 21.65 12.98 12.01
CA GLY A 72 22.74 13.32 12.95
C GLY A 72 22.54 14.63 13.70
N LEU A 73 21.31 15.17 13.71
CA LEU A 73 20.96 16.37 14.50
C LEU A 73 20.36 16.02 15.87
N ALA A 74 20.08 14.73 16.11
CA ALA A 74 19.41 14.23 17.31
C ALA A 74 20.38 13.58 18.33
N ASP A 75 21.69 13.73 18.15
CA ASP A 75 22.72 13.28 19.08
C ASP A 75 23.21 14.43 19.98
#